data_AF-A0AAW6BDG0-F1
#
_entry.id   AF-A0AAW6BDG0-F1
#
_cell.length_a   1.000
_cell.length_b   1.000
_cell.length_c   1.000
_cell.angle_alpha   90.00
_cell.angle_beta   90.00
_cell.angle_gamma   90.00
#
_symmetry.space_group_name_H-M   'P 1'
#
loop_
_entity.id
_entity.type
_entity.pdbx_description
1 polymer ?
#
loop_
_entity_poly.entity_id
_entity_poly.type
_entity_poly.pdbx_seq_one_letter_code
_entity_poly.pdbx_strand_id
1 'polypeptide(L)'
;MNKKIVGVLATVIIIGSALAGWLVYRNQQTVPNGLINQGYQTVDARQSDNTMVNHLGISVALFLSKNSATINGFQPVGKKSYLGNSKLINSNTPTAKSIYKALTGHSTFNTKDYLKLVHVDLGRVYVIQHESSWTLKSKKLTLTFHKTTDGNWATPDGTLWFPVKTK
;
A
#
# COMPACT_ATOMS: atom_id res chain seq x y z
N MET A 1 -33.30 23.81 36.93
CA MET A 1 -32.22 22.83 36.65
C MET A 1 -30.87 23.47 37.01
N ASN A 2 -30.03 22.81 37.80
CA ASN A 2 -28.78 23.40 38.31
C ASN A 2 -27.74 23.52 37.17
N LYS A 3 -27.20 24.73 36.94
CA LYS A 3 -26.22 25.00 35.86
C LYS A 3 -25.00 24.05 35.93
N LYS A 4 -24.61 23.62 37.14
CA LYS A 4 -23.54 22.64 37.35
C LYS A 4 -23.91 21.24 36.83
N ILE A 5 -25.16 20.82 37.02
CA ILE A 5 -25.67 19.51 36.54
C ILE A 5 -25.74 19.51 35.01
N VAL A 6 -26.19 20.62 34.41
CA VAL A 6 -26.22 20.77 32.94
C VAL A 6 -24.82 20.74 32.34
N GLY A 7 -23.85 21.40 32.97
CA GLY A 7 -22.45 21.36 32.54
C GLY A 7 -21.87 19.96 32.56
N VAL A 8 -22.07 19.21 33.65
CA VAL A 8 -21.60 17.82 33.77
C VAL A 8 -22.24 16.90 32.73
N LEU A 9 -23.56 17.01 32.52
CA LEU A 9 -24.28 16.24 31.50
C LEU A 9 -23.76 16.53 30.08
N ALA A 10 -23.55 17.81 29.75
CA ALA A 10 -23.00 18.20 28.45
C ALA A 10 -21.59 17.62 28.23
N THR A 11 -20.72 17.67 29.23
CA THR A 11 -19.37 17.08 29.15
C THR A 11 -19.41 15.57 28.96
N VAL A 12 -20.27 14.86 29.69
CA VAL A 12 -20.42 13.39 29.55
C VAL A 12 -20.91 13.03 28.16
N ILE A 13 -21.88 13.77 27.61
CA ILE A 13 -22.40 13.54 26.26
C ILE A 13 -21.29 13.74 25.21
N ILE A 14 -20.50 14.81 25.32
CA ILE A 14 -19.41 15.10 24.37
C ILE A 14 -18.35 14.00 24.42
N ILE A 15 -17.93 13.58 25.62
CA ILE A 15 -16.92 12.51 25.77
C ILE A 15 -17.47 11.18 25.23
N GLY A 16 -18.70 10.82 25.60
CA GLY A 16 -19.33 9.59 25.15
C GLY A 16 -19.48 9.52 23.62
N SER A 17 -19.89 10.62 22.98
CA SER A 17 -20.01 10.69 21.52
C SER A 17 -18.66 10.71 20.81
N ALA A 18 -17.63 11.37 21.38
CA ALA A 18 -16.26 11.29 20.86
C ALA A 18 -15.70 9.87 20.92
N LEU A 19 -15.90 9.15 22.02
CA LEU A 19 -15.47 7.76 22.18
C LEU A 19 -16.21 6.82 21.23
N ALA A 20 -17.53 6.97 21.11
CA ALA A 20 -18.34 6.19 20.17
C ALA A 20 -17.90 6.43 18.72
N GLY A 21 -17.72 7.69 18.33
CA GLY A 21 -17.22 8.07 17.01
C GLY A 21 -15.83 7.50 16.73
N TRP A 22 -14.91 7.56 17.70
CA TRP A 22 -13.59 6.97 17.58
C TRP A 22 -13.64 5.45 17.41
N LEU A 23 -14.49 4.76 18.16
CA LEU A 23 -14.63 3.31 18.10
C LEU A 23 -15.24 2.85 16.76
N VAL A 24 -16.25 3.55 16.26
CA VAL A 24 -16.81 3.32 14.92
C VAL A 24 -15.75 3.57 13.85
N TYR A 25 -15.05 4.70 13.92
CA TYR A 25 -13.97 5.02 12.98
C TYR A 25 -12.89 3.93 12.96
N ARG A 26 -12.44 3.46 14.13
CA ARG A 26 -11.41 2.42 14.25
C ARG A 26 -11.86 1.06 13.74
N ASN A 27 -13.14 0.73 13.85
CA ASN A 27 -13.67 -0.59 13.50
C ASN A 27 -14.32 -0.67 12.12
N GLN A 28 -14.66 0.45 11.51
CA GLN A 28 -15.17 0.48 10.15
C GLN A 28 -14.16 -0.14 9.19
N GLN A 29 -14.61 -1.16 8.46
CA GLN A 29 -13.91 -1.79 7.38
C GLN A 29 -13.92 -0.88 6.14
N THR A 30 -12.77 -0.72 5.53
CA THR A 30 -12.58 0.12 4.34
C THR A 30 -11.82 -0.60 3.22
N VAL A 31 -11.49 -1.87 3.45
CA VAL A 31 -10.94 -2.81 2.47
C VAL A 31 -11.98 -3.92 2.21
N PRO A 32 -12.33 -4.23 0.94
CA PRO A 32 -13.26 -5.30 0.61
C PRO A 32 -12.81 -6.68 1.12
N ASN A 33 -13.76 -7.55 1.48
CA ASN A 33 -13.48 -8.88 2.07
C ASN A 33 -12.48 -9.71 1.27
N GLY A 34 -12.55 -9.70 -0.07
CA GLY A 34 -11.62 -10.47 -0.91
C GLY A 34 -10.18 -9.96 -0.91
N LEU A 35 -9.93 -8.77 -0.36
CA LEU A 35 -8.61 -8.12 -0.31
C LEU A 35 -8.09 -7.98 1.12
N ILE A 36 -8.90 -8.27 2.15
CA ILE A 36 -8.45 -8.25 3.54
C ILE A 36 -7.44 -9.38 3.76
N ASN A 37 -6.35 -9.08 4.47
CA ASN A 37 -5.27 -10.03 4.76
C ASN A 37 -4.70 -10.63 3.46
N GLN A 38 -4.64 -9.79 2.41
CA GLN A 38 -3.91 -10.09 1.19
C GLN A 38 -2.65 -9.24 1.15
N GLY A 39 -1.58 -9.85 0.66
CA GLY A 39 -0.35 -9.16 0.30
C GLY A 39 -0.14 -9.20 -1.20
N TYR A 40 0.67 -8.27 -1.69
CA TYR A 40 1.07 -8.19 -3.09
C TYR A 40 2.54 -7.82 -3.15
N GLN A 41 3.32 -8.51 -3.99
CA GLN A 41 4.75 -8.23 -4.16
C GLN A 41 5.11 -8.04 -5.63
N THR A 42 6.09 -7.19 -5.92
CA THR A 42 6.52 -6.90 -7.30
C THR A 42 7.61 -7.84 -7.81
N VAL A 43 7.98 -8.83 -7.02
CA VAL A 43 8.97 -9.86 -7.35
C VAL A 43 8.48 -11.20 -6.82
N ASP A 44 8.41 -12.21 -7.68
CA ASP A 44 8.15 -13.61 -7.30
C ASP A 44 9.23 -14.51 -7.88
N ALA A 45 10.00 -15.16 -6.99
CA ALA A 45 11.09 -16.07 -7.37
C ALA A 45 10.60 -17.33 -8.13
N ARG A 46 9.31 -17.63 -8.09
CA ARG A 46 8.70 -18.76 -8.82
C ARG A 46 8.35 -18.40 -10.26
N GLN A 47 8.36 -17.12 -10.62
CA GLN A 47 8.17 -16.65 -11.99
C GLN A 47 9.53 -16.28 -12.58
N SER A 48 10.33 -17.30 -12.88
CA SER A 48 11.66 -17.15 -13.46
C SER A 48 11.58 -16.62 -14.90
N ASP A 49 12.15 -15.44 -15.08
CA ASP A 49 12.92 -15.03 -16.26
C ASP A 49 12.29 -14.31 -17.47
N ASN A 50 10.98 -14.24 -17.69
CA ASN A 50 10.48 -13.56 -18.93
C ASN A 50 9.34 -12.54 -18.77
N THR A 51 8.73 -12.38 -17.59
CA THR A 51 7.54 -11.51 -17.40
C THR A 51 7.70 -10.46 -16.32
N MET A 52 8.86 -10.38 -15.65
CA MET A 52 9.11 -9.41 -14.58
C MET A 52 9.30 -7.98 -15.13
N VAL A 53 8.20 -7.38 -15.55
CA VAL A 53 8.11 -5.95 -15.80
C VAL A 53 7.95 -5.29 -14.43
N ASN A 54 9.07 -4.82 -13.86
CA ASN A 54 9.06 -4.00 -12.64
C ASN A 54 9.68 -2.64 -12.97
N HIS A 55 8.82 -1.64 -13.16
CA HIS A 55 9.27 -0.29 -13.48
C HIS A 55 9.71 0.50 -12.25
N LEU A 56 9.54 -0.03 -11.02
CA LEU A 56 9.85 0.65 -9.76
C LEU A 56 11.35 0.72 -9.46
N GLY A 57 12.16 -0.15 -10.07
CA GLY A 57 13.59 -0.29 -9.79
C GLY A 57 13.90 -0.93 -8.43
N ILE A 58 12.88 -1.24 -7.62
CA ILE A 58 12.98 -1.93 -6.33
C ILE A 58 11.91 -3.01 -6.16
N SER A 59 12.20 -3.98 -5.29
CA SER A 59 11.23 -4.96 -4.82
C SER A 59 10.35 -4.30 -3.77
N VAL A 60 9.03 -4.37 -3.98
CA VAL A 60 8.03 -3.77 -3.10
C VAL A 60 7.04 -4.84 -2.69
N ALA A 61 6.60 -4.81 -1.43
CA ALA A 61 5.42 -5.54 -0.98
C ALA A 61 4.40 -4.61 -0.33
N LEU A 62 3.14 -4.83 -0.62
CA LEU A 62 1.98 -4.15 -0.06
C LEU A 62 1.17 -5.17 0.73
N PHE A 63 0.81 -4.87 1.96
CA PHE A 63 -0.03 -5.73 2.80
C PHE A 63 -1.27 -4.97 3.25
N LEU A 64 -2.44 -5.59 3.07
CA LEU A 64 -3.74 -5.02 3.38
C LEU A 64 -4.32 -5.65 4.64
N SER A 65 -4.80 -4.81 5.55
CA SER A 65 -5.64 -5.18 6.69
C SER A 65 -7.08 -4.71 6.46
N LYS A 66 -7.98 -4.90 7.44
CA LYS A 66 -9.39 -4.51 7.34
C LYS A 66 -9.61 -3.02 6.97
N ASN A 67 -8.70 -2.15 7.38
CA ASN A 67 -8.80 -0.71 7.15
C ASN A 67 -7.46 0.04 7.11
N SER A 68 -6.34 -0.69 7.08
CA SER A 68 -5.00 -0.12 6.99
C SER A 68 -4.16 -0.90 5.99
N ALA A 69 -3.00 -0.35 5.64
CA ALA A 69 -2.05 -1.03 4.79
C ALA A 69 -0.62 -0.65 5.15
N THR A 70 0.31 -1.55 4.87
CA THR A 70 1.75 -1.30 5.00
C THR A 70 2.42 -1.54 3.66
N ILE A 71 3.40 -0.70 3.30
CA ILE A 71 4.22 -0.88 2.12
C ILE A 71 5.69 -1.02 2.52
N ASN A 72 6.36 -2.01 1.96
CA ASN A 72 7.73 -2.36 2.25
C ASN A 72 8.57 -2.26 0.98
N GLY A 73 9.74 -1.64 1.06
CA GLY A 73 10.78 -1.69 0.04
C GLY A 73 11.94 -2.53 0.55
N PHE A 74 12.38 -3.53 -0.22
CA PHE A 74 13.38 -4.50 0.25
C PHE A 74 14.77 -4.27 -0.34
N GLN A 75 14.85 -4.31 -1.66
CA GLN A 75 16.13 -4.24 -2.34
C GLN A 75 15.95 -3.69 -3.76
N PRO A 76 16.96 -3.03 -4.31
CA PRO A 76 17.02 -2.74 -5.73
C PRO A 76 16.86 -4.03 -6.53
N VAL A 77 16.07 -3.95 -7.61
CA VAL A 77 16.04 -5.02 -8.60
C VAL A 77 17.33 -4.87 -9.40
N GLY A 78 18.34 -5.68 -9.09
CA GLY A 78 19.72 -5.49 -9.55
C GLY A 78 20.38 -6.74 -10.12
N LYS A 79 21.41 -6.50 -10.94
CA LYS A 79 22.20 -7.42 -11.81
C LYS A 79 22.99 -8.55 -11.10
N LYS A 80 22.80 -8.76 -9.79
CA LYS A 80 23.35 -9.88 -9.01
C LYS A 80 22.32 -10.48 -8.04
N SER A 81 21.05 -10.09 -8.16
CA SER A 81 19.97 -10.90 -7.61
C SER A 81 19.78 -12.13 -8.52
N TYR A 82 19.21 -13.21 -7.99
CA TYR A 82 18.93 -14.49 -8.67
C TYR A 82 18.12 -14.38 -10.00
N LEU A 83 17.86 -13.17 -10.53
CA LEU A 83 16.79 -12.84 -11.49
C LEU A 83 17.29 -12.23 -12.82
N GLY A 84 18.54 -12.48 -13.22
CA GLY A 84 19.01 -12.19 -14.58
C GLY A 84 19.33 -10.72 -14.93
N ASN A 85 19.66 -10.49 -16.20
CA ASN A 85 20.26 -9.24 -16.71
C ASN A 85 19.23 -8.13 -17.00
N SER A 86 19.25 -7.04 -16.24
CA SER A 86 18.67 -5.77 -16.70
C SER A 86 19.31 -4.53 -16.06
N LYS A 87 19.22 -3.41 -16.78
CA LYS A 87 19.72 -2.07 -16.41
C LYS A 87 18.99 -1.59 -15.16
N LEU A 88 19.64 -0.80 -14.30
CA LEU A 88 18.95 0.00 -13.28
C LEU A 88 17.81 0.76 -13.96
N ILE A 89 16.57 0.32 -13.76
CA ILE A 89 15.41 0.97 -14.36
C ILE A 89 15.27 2.29 -13.62
N ASN A 90 15.64 3.39 -14.30
CA ASN A 90 15.40 4.72 -13.77
C ASN A 90 13.89 4.93 -13.74
N SER A 91 13.35 4.80 -12.55
CA SER A 91 11.93 4.64 -12.31
C SER A 91 11.20 5.98 -12.43
N ASN A 92 10.92 6.39 -13.67
CA ASN A 92 10.40 7.73 -13.96
C ASN A 92 8.87 7.76 -14.14
N THR A 93 8.19 6.62 -13.97
CA THR A 93 6.72 6.54 -14.11
C THR A 93 6.04 7.26 -12.95
N PRO A 94 4.83 7.84 -13.15
CA PRO A 94 4.08 8.46 -12.06
C PRO A 94 3.83 7.52 -10.89
N THR A 95 3.50 6.25 -11.18
CA THR A 95 3.31 5.19 -10.19
C THR A 95 4.56 4.98 -9.35
N ALA A 96 5.72 4.89 -9.98
CA ALA A 96 6.91 4.59 -9.23
C ALA A 96 7.42 5.78 -8.43
N LYS A 97 7.26 7.01 -8.94
CA LYS A 97 7.50 8.23 -8.17
C LYS A 97 6.60 8.30 -6.93
N SER A 98 5.32 7.91 -7.05
CA SER A 98 4.39 7.93 -5.91
C SER A 98 4.77 6.88 -4.87
N ILE A 99 5.12 5.66 -5.28
CA ILE A 99 5.58 4.59 -4.39
C ILE A 99 6.91 4.98 -3.73
N TYR A 100 7.87 5.51 -4.49
CA TYR A 100 9.13 5.98 -3.95
C TYR A 100 8.91 7.06 -2.90
N LYS A 101 8.12 8.09 -3.22
CA LYS A 101 7.78 9.15 -2.26
C LYS A 101 7.08 8.60 -1.02
N ALA A 102 6.21 7.61 -1.18
CA ALA A 102 5.56 6.96 -0.04
C ALA A 102 6.55 6.21 0.85
N LEU A 103 7.55 5.56 0.26
CA LEU A 103 8.58 4.81 0.98
C LEU A 103 9.61 5.73 1.66
N THR A 104 10.14 6.72 0.94
CA THR A 104 11.32 7.49 1.39
C THR A 104 10.99 8.91 1.84
N GLY A 105 9.82 9.44 1.46
CA GLY A 105 9.48 10.85 1.63
C GLY A 105 10.10 11.77 0.58
N HIS A 106 11.02 11.27 -0.26
CA HIS A 106 11.70 12.07 -1.28
C HIS A 106 10.91 12.13 -2.59
N SER A 107 10.95 13.27 -3.27
CA SER A 107 10.30 13.47 -4.58
C SER A 107 11.14 13.00 -5.76
N THR A 108 12.46 12.93 -5.59
CA THR A 108 13.42 12.59 -6.65
C THR A 108 14.17 11.33 -6.29
N PHE A 109 14.19 10.38 -7.23
CA PHE A 109 14.87 9.10 -7.08
C PHE A 109 16.34 9.26 -6.69
N ASN A 110 16.77 8.58 -5.64
CA ASN A 110 18.15 8.47 -5.20
C ASN A 110 18.46 7.02 -4.86
N THR A 111 19.46 6.45 -5.54
CA THR A 111 19.86 5.05 -5.36
C THR A 111 20.27 4.70 -3.94
N LYS A 112 20.79 5.67 -3.17
CA LYS A 112 21.21 5.46 -1.78
C LYS A 112 20.04 5.17 -0.83
N ASP A 113 18.85 5.67 -1.13
CA ASP A 113 17.68 5.50 -0.26
C ASP A 113 17.17 4.06 -0.27
N TYR A 114 17.48 3.32 -1.34
CA TYR A 114 17.05 1.94 -1.53
C TYR A 114 18.05 0.90 -1.01
N LEU A 115 19.17 1.33 -0.43
CA LEU A 115 20.14 0.44 0.22
C LEU A 115 19.67 -0.06 1.60
N LYS A 116 18.53 0.43 2.09
CA LYS A 116 17.97 0.07 3.39
C LYS A 116 16.59 -0.55 3.19
N LEU A 117 16.25 -1.54 4.01
CA LEU A 117 14.88 -2.02 4.15
C LEU A 117 14.02 -0.85 4.64
N VAL A 118 12.95 -0.54 3.90
CA VAL A 118 12.03 0.54 4.25
C VAL A 118 10.67 -0.07 4.55
N HIS A 119 10.14 0.22 5.73
CA HIS A 119 8.79 -0.16 6.15
C HIS A 119 7.97 1.10 6.41
N VAL A 120 6.84 1.25 5.72
CA VAL A 120 5.95 2.40 5.89
C VAL A 120 4.52 1.94 6.17
N ASP A 121 4.00 2.39 7.30
CA ASP A 121 2.57 2.35 7.58
C ASP A 121 1.85 3.44 6.75
N LEU A 122 0.92 3.03 5.88
CA LEU A 122 0.08 3.93 5.09
C LEU A 122 -1.07 4.52 5.93
N GLY A 123 -1.27 4.01 7.15
CA GLY A 123 -2.35 4.37 8.05
C GLY A 123 -3.68 3.84 7.54
N ARG A 124 -4.77 4.59 7.79
CA ARG A 124 -6.09 4.24 7.27
C ARG A 124 -6.11 4.33 5.74
N VAL A 125 -6.59 3.27 5.10
CA VAL A 125 -6.73 3.20 3.63
C VAL A 125 -8.19 3.00 3.24
N TYR A 126 -8.55 3.41 2.03
CA TYR A 126 -9.83 3.12 1.41
C TYR A 126 -9.56 2.40 0.09
N VAL A 127 -10.19 1.24 -0.10
CA VAL A 127 -10.06 0.46 -1.32
C VAL A 127 -11.38 0.46 -2.07
N ILE A 128 -11.34 0.97 -3.30
CA ILE A 128 -12.46 0.94 -4.24
C ILE A 128 -12.20 -0.21 -5.20
N GLN A 129 -13.07 -1.21 -5.22
CA GLN A 129 -12.94 -2.40 -6.07
C GLN A 129 -14.01 -2.41 -7.17
N HIS A 130 -13.59 -2.74 -8.37
CA HIS A 130 -14.40 -3.02 -9.55
C HIS A 130 -14.09 -4.45 -10.05
N GLU A 131 -14.77 -4.91 -11.10
CA GLU A 131 -14.65 -6.29 -11.60
C GLU A 131 -13.22 -6.70 -11.96
N SER A 132 -12.47 -5.81 -12.63
CA SER A 132 -11.12 -6.07 -13.13
C SER A 132 -10.08 -5.08 -12.61
N SER A 133 -10.44 -4.27 -11.61
CA SER A 133 -9.53 -3.27 -11.05
C SER A 133 -9.82 -2.97 -9.59
N TRP A 134 -8.83 -2.44 -8.89
CA TRP A 134 -9.05 -1.83 -7.58
C TRP A 134 -8.08 -0.69 -7.34
N THR A 135 -8.49 0.29 -6.55
CA THR A 135 -7.67 1.44 -6.19
C THR A 135 -7.56 1.54 -4.69
N LEU A 136 -6.33 1.51 -4.18
CA LEU A 136 -6.03 1.88 -2.80
C LEU A 136 -5.77 3.38 -2.72
N LYS A 137 -6.40 4.03 -1.74
CA LYS A 137 -6.17 5.44 -1.41
C LYS A 137 -5.82 5.57 0.07
N SER A 138 -4.76 6.30 0.34
CA SER A 138 -4.32 6.70 1.68
C SER A 138 -3.83 8.15 1.65
N LYS A 139 -3.48 8.71 2.81
CA LYS A 139 -2.83 10.04 2.84
C LYS A 139 -1.47 10.07 2.15
N LYS A 140 -0.77 8.93 2.09
CA LYS A 140 0.62 8.84 1.60
C LYS A 140 0.73 8.32 0.17
N LEU A 141 -0.22 7.50 -0.26
CA LEU A 141 -0.16 6.75 -1.50
C LEU A 141 -1.57 6.52 -2.08
N THR A 142 -1.70 6.74 -3.38
CA THR A 142 -2.79 6.25 -4.20
C THR A 142 -2.21 5.30 -5.23
N LEU A 143 -2.76 4.09 -5.32
CA LEU A 143 -2.28 3.04 -6.21
C LEU A 143 -3.45 2.31 -6.85
N THR A 144 -3.45 2.25 -8.17
CA THR A 144 -4.48 1.58 -8.97
C THR A 144 -3.91 0.29 -9.53
N PHE A 145 -4.71 -0.76 -9.50
CA PHE A 145 -4.38 -2.09 -9.98
C PHE A 145 -5.41 -2.54 -11.00
N HIS A 146 -4.95 -3.23 -12.03
CA HIS A 146 -5.76 -3.86 -13.05
C HIS A 146 -5.42 -5.35 -13.10
N LYS A 147 -6.43 -6.19 -13.27
CA LYS A 147 -6.25 -7.64 -13.35
C LYS A 147 -5.61 -7.97 -14.69
N THR A 148 -4.55 -8.76 -14.69
CA THR A 148 -3.93 -9.27 -15.91
C THR A 148 -4.66 -10.52 -16.40
N THR A 149 -4.42 -10.90 -17.66
CA THR A 149 -4.95 -12.14 -18.26
C THR A 149 -4.58 -13.38 -17.45
N ASP A 150 -3.38 -13.36 -16.86
CA ASP A 150 -2.81 -14.49 -16.11
C ASP A 150 -3.25 -14.51 -14.64
N GLY A 151 -4.19 -13.64 -14.27
CA GLY A 151 -4.77 -13.57 -12.93
C GLY A 151 -3.94 -12.79 -11.91
N ASN A 152 -2.83 -12.17 -12.32
CA ASN A 152 -2.03 -11.25 -11.50
C ASN A 152 -2.65 -9.85 -11.49
N TRP A 153 -2.03 -8.92 -10.74
CA TRP A 153 -2.37 -7.51 -10.78
C TRP A 153 -1.25 -6.71 -11.43
N ALA A 154 -1.59 -5.61 -12.08
CA ALA A 154 -0.62 -4.68 -12.66
C ALA A 154 -1.01 -3.24 -12.35
N THR A 155 -0.04 -2.38 -12.11
CA THR A 155 -0.25 -0.92 -12.06
C THR A 155 -0.26 -0.34 -13.48
N PRO A 156 -0.77 0.89 -13.70
CA PRO A 156 -0.89 1.49 -15.03
C PRO A 156 0.43 1.61 -15.81
N ASP A 157 1.55 1.60 -15.10
CA ASP A 157 2.87 1.64 -15.70
C ASP A 157 3.40 0.26 -16.11
N GLY A 158 2.60 -0.80 -15.95
CA GLY A 158 2.95 -2.18 -16.32
C GLY A 158 3.67 -2.96 -15.22
N THR A 159 3.93 -2.37 -14.04
CA THR A 159 4.55 -3.13 -12.94
C THR A 159 3.61 -4.23 -12.47
N LEU A 160 4.07 -5.49 -12.53
CA LEU A 160 3.30 -6.63 -12.04
C LEU A 160 3.37 -6.76 -10.51
N TRP A 161 2.26 -7.24 -9.94
CA TRP A 161 2.06 -7.48 -8.52
C TRP A 161 1.45 -8.86 -8.31
N PHE A 162 2.23 -9.71 -7.66
CA PHE A 162 1.90 -11.11 -7.39
C PHE A 162 1.22 -11.22 -6.03
N PRO A 163 0.05 -11.87 -5.95
CA PRO A 163 -0.64 -12.07 -4.68
C PRO A 163 0.19 -12.99 -3.77
N VAL A 164 0.33 -12.61 -2.51
CA VAL A 164 0.93 -13.43 -1.46
C VAL A 164 -0.02 -13.53 -0.29
N LYS A 165 -0.23 -14.75 0.21
CA LYS A 165 -1.02 -14.97 1.42
C LYS A 165 -0.27 -14.37 2.60
N THR A 166 -0.88 -13.42 3.31
CA THR A 166 -0.40 -13.06 4.64
C THR A 166 -0.82 -14.18 5.59
N LYS A 167 0.14 -14.73 6.34
CA LYS A 167 -0.13 -15.75 7.36
C LYS A 167 -1.04 -15.21 8.46
#